data_AF-A0A2V7BPJ8-F1
#
_entry.id   AF-A0A2V7BPJ8-F1
#
_cell.length_a   1.000
_cell.length_b   1.000
_cell.length_c   1.000
_cell.angle_alpha   90.00
_cell.angle_beta   90.00
_cell.angle_gamma   90.00
#
_symmetry.space_group_name_H-M   'P 1'
#
loop_
_entity.id
_entity.type
_entity.pdbx_description
1 polymer ?
#
loop_
_entity_poly.entity_id
_entity_poly.type
_entity_poly.pdbx_seq_one_letter_code
_entity_poly.pdbx_strand_id
1 'polypeptide(L)'
;MKKGRCGVGAQVPKPAFPTRFGAIQDARAHCHVFFPWYNTEHHHSALGLLTPADVHHDVAEQRVAARALVLAAAYAAHPERFPAGRPHPPARPVEVWINPPKTRATEEALLH
;
A
#
# COMPACT_ATOMS: atom_id res chain seq x y z
N MET A 1 -29.21 -16.78 13.99
CA MET A 1 -28.47 -15.76 13.22
C MET A 1 -27.16 -15.42 13.93
N LYS A 2 -26.01 -15.92 13.45
CA LYS A 2 -24.69 -15.50 13.96
C LYS A 2 -24.19 -14.36 13.09
N LYS A 3 -23.98 -13.18 13.69
CA LYS A 3 -23.35 -12.02 13.04
C LYS A 3 -21.93 -12.42 12.64
N GLY A 4 -21.69 -12.59 11.35
CA GLY A 4 -20.34 -12.82 10.81
C GLY A 4 -19.50 -11.58 11.08
N ARG A 5 -18.48 -11.73 11.92
CA ARG A 5 -17.49 -10.69 12.17
C ARG A 5 -16.69 -10.57 10.87
N CYS A 6 -16.83 -9.45 10.13
CA CYS A 6 -15.89 -9.12 9.07
C CYS A 6 -14.49 -9.18 9.68
N GLY A 7 -13.68 -10.13 9.22
CA GLY A 7 -12.29 -10.26 9.62
C GLY A 7 -11.53 -9.03 9.16
N VAL A 8 -11.36 -8.05 10.04
CA VAL A 8 -10.32 -7.05 9.89
C VAL A 8 -9.03 -7.85 10.05
N GLY A 9 -8.34 -8.14 8.95
CA GLY A 9 -7.00 -8.73 9.00
C GLY A 9 -6.18 -7.90 9.99
N ALA A 10 -5.66 -8.55 11.03
CA ALA A 10 -4.83 -7.87 12.01
C ALA A 10 -3.62 -7.28 11.27
N GLN A 11 -3.51 -5.96 11.23
CA GLN A 11 -2.34 -5.30 10.66
C GLN A 11 -1.16 -5.66 11.58
N VAL A 12 -0.23 -6.50 11.10
CA VAL A 12 0.99 -6.81 11.84
C VAL A 12 1.76 -5.51 12.06
N PRO A 13 2.23 -5.23 13.30
CA PRO A 13 2.94 -4.01 13.59
C PRO A 13 4.17 -3.87 12.70
N LYS A 14 4.30 -2.71 12.06
CA LYS A 14 5.47 -2.35 11.24
C LYS A 14 6.77 -2.51 12.06
N PRO A 15 7.78 -3.23 11.54
CA PRO A 15 9.12 -3.20 12.11
C PRO A 15 9.68 -1.76 12.06
N ALA A 16 10.05 -1.22 13.22
CA ALA A 16 10.67 0.10 13.33
C ALA A 16 12.15 0.02 12.95
N PHE A 17 12.62 0.94 12.11
CA PHE A 17 14.04 1.04 11.79
C PHE A 17 14.78 1.67 12.98
N PRO A 18 15.92 1.11 13.40
CA PRO A 18 16.75 1.76 14.41
C PRO A 18 17.49 2.96 13.82
N THR A 19 17.93 3.89 14.67
CA THR A 19 18.77 5.03 14.25
C THR A 19 20.10 4.55 13.64
N ARG A 20 20.63 3.43 14.12
CA ARG A 20 21.80 2.72 13.55
C ARG A 20 21.70 1.23 13.86
N PHE A 21 22.29 0.40 13.00
CA PHE A 21 22.52 -1.02 13.31
C PHE A 21 23.85 -1.18 14.05
N GLY A 22 23.94 -2.15 14.97
CA GLY A 22 25.18 -2.45 15.71
C GLY A 22 26.20 -3.18 14.83
N ALA A 23 25.72 -4.03 13.93
CA ALA A 23 26.52 -4.72 12.93
C ALA A 23 25.71 -5.06 11.66
N ILE A 24 26.38 -5.57 10.63
CA ILE A 24 25.74 -6.01 9.38
C ILE A 24 24.77 -7.19 9.62
N GLN A 25 25.05 -8.02 10.62
CA GLN A 25 24.19 -9.13 11.03
C GLN A 25 22.85 -8.61 11.55
N ASP A 26 22.85 -7.54 12.35
CA ASP A 26 21.62 -6.92 12.86
C ASP A 26 20.79 -6.34 11.71
N ALA A 27 21.44 -5.69 10.75
CA ALA A 27 20.78 -5.14 9.57
C ALA A 27 20.12 -6.26 8.74
N ARG A 28 20.82 -7.38 8.51
CA ARG A 28 20.26 -8.53 7.79
C ARG A 28 19.09 -9.16 8.54
N ALA A 29 19.24 -9.40 9.85
CA ALA A 29 18.18 -9.96 10.68
C ALA A 29 16.92 -9.07 10.65
N HIS A 30 17.09 -7.75 10.73
CA HIS A 30 15.98 -6.80 10.57
C HIS A 30 15.33 -6.91 9.18
N CYS A 31 16.14 -6.87 8.11
CA CYS A 31 15.65 -6.95 6.73
C CYS A 31 14.88 -8.25 6.43
N HIS A 32 15.26 -9.37 7.03
CA HIS A 32 14.55 -10.65 6.89
C HIS A 32 13.11 -10.60 7.43
N VAL A 33 12.82 -9.73 8.39
CA VAL A 33 11.46 -9.51 8.90
C VAL A 33 10.79 -8.36 8.15
N PHE A 34 11.53 -7.29 7.88
CA PHE A 34 10.99 -6.07 7.28
C PHE A 34 10.50 -6.28 5.84
N PHE A 35 11.28 -6.90 4.96
CA PHE A 35 10.91 -6.99 3.54
C PHE A 35 9.69 -7.87 3.25
N PRO A 36 9.51 -9.04 3.90
CA PRO A 36 8.26 -9.79 3.79
C PRO A 36 7.05 -8.92 4.14
N TRP A 37 7.06 -8.30 5.32
CA TRP A 37 5.98 -7.40 5.75
C TRP A 37 5.78 -6.22 4.77
N TYR A 38 6.86 -5.56 4.33
CA TYR A 38 6.83 -4.43 3.41
C TYR A 38 6.19 -4.79 2.07
N ASN A 39 6.47 -6.00 1.58
CA ASN A 39 6.00 -6.48 0.28
C ASN A 39 4.58 -7.07 0.32
N THR A 40 4.15 -7.68 1.43
CA THR A 40 2.89 -8.45 1.45
C THR A 40 1.83 -7.93 2.41
N GLU A 41 2.18 -7.03 3.33
CA GLU A 41 1.26 -6.58 4.38
C GLU A 41 1.16 -5.06 4.51
N HIS A 42 2.23 -4.34 4.14
CA HIS A 42 2.25 -2.90 4.16
C HIS A 42 1.54 -2.34 2.91
N HIS A 43 0.41 -1.67 3.13
CA HIS A 43 -0.33 -1.00 2.07
C HIS A 43 0.25 0.40 1.82
N HIS A 44 0.71 0.65 0.60
CA HIS A 44 1.39 1.89 0.24
C HIS A 44 0.40 2.90 -0.32
N SER A 45 0.37 4.12 0.23
CA SER A 45 -0.50 5.19 -0.26
C SER A 45 -0.23 5.54 -1.73
N ALA A 46 1.05 5.57 -2.12
CA ALA A 46 1.47 5.80 -3.49
C ALA A 46 1.01 4.70 -4.46
N LEU A 47 0.72 3.48 -3.97
CA LEU A 47 0.19 2.37 -4.75
C LEU A 47 -1.34 2.24 -4.64
N GLY A 48 -2.05 3.30 -4.22
CA GLY A 48 -3.50 3.23 -4.04
C GLY A 48 -3.94 2.32 -2.88
N LEU A 49 -3.10 2.22 -1.84
CA LEU A 49 -3.25 1.29 -0.72
C LEU A 49 -3.21 -0.19 -1.15
N LEU A 50 -2.41 -0.51 -2.16
CA LEU A 50 -2.01 -1.88 -2.52
C LEU A 50 -0.67 -2.23 -1.88
N THR A 51 -0.37 -3.53 -1.79
CA THR A 51 0.96 -4.02 -1.44
C THR A 51 1.84 -4.14 -2.69
N PRO A 52 3.18 -4.11 -2.57
CA PRO A 52 4.07 -4.35 -3.71
C PRO A 52 3.83 -5.73 -4.34
N ALA A 53 3.50 -6.74 -3.53
CA ALA A 53 3.16 -8.07 -4.02
C ALA A 53 1.86 -8.07 -4.85
N ASP A 54 0.84 -7.30 -4.47
CA ASP A 54 -0.39 -7.21 -5.26
C ASP A 54 -0.12 -6.68 -6.67
N VAL A 55 0.79 -5.70 -6.78
CA VAL A 55 1.20 -5.12 -8.07
C VAL A 55 2.10 -6.08 -8.83
N HIS A 56 3.10 -6.67 -8.18
CA HIS A 56 4.06 -7.57 -8.81
C HIS A 56 3.43 -8.85 -9.37
N HIS A 57 2.38 -9.35 -8.72
CA HIS A 57 1.66 -10.54 -9.16
C HIS A 57 0.38 -10.24 -9.95
N ASP A 58 0.21 -8.99 -10.41
CA ASP A 58 -0.93 -8.57 -11.25
C ASP A 58 -2.31 -8.85 -10.65
N VAL A 59 -2.43 -8.81 -9.31
CA VAL A 59 -3.72 -8.97 -8.59
C VAL A 59 -4.33 -7.64 -8.13
N ALA A 60 -3.71 -6.53 -8.49
CA ALA A 60 -4.11 -5.18 -8.10
C ALA A 60 -5.57 -4.84 -8.44
N GLU A 61 -6.01 -5.13 -9.67
CA GLU A 61 -7.38 -4.81 -10.12
C GLU A 61 -8.43 -5.59 -9.31
N GLN A 62 -8.16 -6.86 -9.04
CA GLN A 62 -9.02 -7.73 -8.25
C GLN A 62 -9.13 -7.19 -6.81
N ARG A 63 -8.03 -6.70 -6.22
CA ARG A 63 -8.01 -6.07 -4.90
C ARG A 63 -8.82 -4.77 -4.86
N VAL A 64 -8.64 -3.90 -5.85
CA VAL A 64 -9.40 -2.64 -5.97
C VAL A 64 -10.90 -2.93 -6.11
N ALA A 65 -11.28 -3.87 -6.98
CA ALA A 65 -12.67 -4.29 -7.15
C ALA A 65 -13.28 -4.84 -5.86
N ALA A 66 -12.57 -5.74 -5.16
CA ALA A 66 -13.03 -6.27 -3.87
C ALA A 66 -13.21 -5.15 -2.83
N ARG A 67 -12.30 -4.18 -2.77
CA ARG A 67 -12.41 -3.02 -1.87
C ARG A 67 -13.60 -2.13 -2.21
N ALA A 68 -13.90 -1.94 -3.50
CA ALA A 68 -15.07 -1.19 -3.93
C ALA A 68 -16.38 -1.83 -3.44
N LEU A 69 -16.48 -3.16 -3.45
CA LEU A 69 -17.64 -3.89 -2.93
C LEU A 69 -17.80 -3.69 -1.41
N VAL A 70 -16.70 -3.79 -0.65
CA VAL A 70 -16.73 -3.57 0.80
C VAL A 70 -17.17 -2.15 1.15
N LEU A 71 -16.62 -1.15 0.45
CA LEU A 71 -16.98 0.26 0.63
C LEU A 71 -18.44 0.53 0.27
N ALA A 72 -18.96 -0.10 -0.78
CA ALA A 72 -20.36 -0.05 -1.15
C ALA A 72 -21.28 -0.57 -0.05
N ALA A 73 -20.95 -1.75 0.49
CA ALA A 73 -21.73 -2.38 1.54
C ALA A 73 -21.70 -1.57 2.84
N ALA A 74 -20.54 -1.01 3.19
CA ALA A 74 -20.40 -0.14 4.36
C ALA A 74 -21.24 1.14 4.21
N TYR A 75 -21.25 1.76 3.02
CA TYR A 75 -22.09 2.91 2.73
C TYR A 75 -23.59 2.58 2.78
N ALA A 76 -24.00 1.47 2.18
CA ALA A 76 -25.40 1.05 2.18
C ALA A 76 -25.92 0.76 3.61
N ALA A 77 -25.07 0.24 4.49
CA ALA A 77 -25.43 -0.02 5.88
C ALA A 77 -25.50 1.26 6.74
N HIS A 78 -24.64 2.23 6.48
CA HIS A 78 -24.45 3.42 7.32
C HIS A 78 -24.12 4.68 6.51
N PRO A 79 -25.04 5.20 5.68
CA PRO A 79 -24.78 6.36 4.84
C PRO A 79 -24.44 7.62 5.66
N GLU A 80 -24.96 7.75 6.88
CA GLU A 80 -24.69 8.86 7.81
C GLU A 80 -23.21 9.00 8.19
N ARG A 81 -22.43 7.92 8.06
CA ARG A 81 -20.97 7.93 8.32
C ARG A 81 -20.16 8.49 7.16
N PHE A 82 -20.79 8.75 6.02
CA PHE A 82 -20.14 9.19 4.78
C PHE A 82 -20.79 10.48 4.25
N PRO A 83 -20.53 11.64 4.89
CA PRO A 83 -21.15 12.91 4.49
C PRO A 83 -20.78 13.37 3.06
N ALA A 84 -19.69 12.84 2.50
CA ALA A 84 -19.26 13.09 1.12
C ALA A 84 -19.86 12.07 0.11
N GLY A 85 -20.84 11.26 0.51
CA GLY A 85 -21.43 10.22 -0.33
C GLY A 85 -20.63 8.92 -0.34
N ARG A 86 -20.95 8.02 -1.27
CA ARG A 86 -20.35 6.68 -1.34
C ARG A 86 -18.82 6.77 -1.55
N PRO A 87 -18.00 6.18 -0.66
CA PRO A 87 -16.56 6.15 -0.83
C PRO A 87 -16.15 5.21 -1.95
N HIS A 88 -15.06 5.57 -2.65
CA HIS A 88 -14.44 4.75 -3.70
C HIS A 88 -12.98 4.47 -3.33
N PRO A 89 -12.46 3.27 -3.63
CA PRO A 89 -11.03 3.00 -3.43
C PRO A 89 -10.19 3.88 -4.37
N PRO A 90 -8.98 4.28 -3.97
CA PRO A 90 -8.04 4.91 -4.89
C PRO A 90 -7.78 4.00 -6.10
N ALA A 91 -7.66 4.59 -7.28
CA ALA A 91 -7.25 3.85 -8.46
C ALA A 91 -5.80 3.37 -8.33
N ARG A 92 -5.47 2.26 -8.99
CA ARG A 92 -4.09 1.81 -9.18
C ARG A 92 -3.34 2.89 -9.99
N PRO A 93 -2.16 3.36 -9.54
CA PRO A 93 -1.32 4.23 -10.36
C PRO A 93 -0.76 3.45 -11.56
N VAL A 94 -0.66 4.12 -12.72
CA VAL A 94 -0.04 3.53 -13.92
C VAL A 94 1.46 3.34 -13.71
N GLU A 95 2.11 4.33 -13.09
CA GLU A 95 3.53 4.32 -12.76
C GLU A 95 3.77 4.99 -11.40
N VAL A 96 4.83 4.57 -10.72
CA VAL A 96 5.33 5.20 -9.50
C VAL A 96 6.86 5.21 -9.51
N TRP A 97 7.45 6.19 -8.84
CA TRP A 97 8.90 6.39 -8.84
C TRP A 97 9.39 6.70 -7.42
N ILE A 98 10.52 6.10 -7.01
CA ILE A 98 11.30 6.58 -5.86
C ILE A 98 12.29 7.65 -6.34
N ASN A 99 12.97 7.38 -7.46
CA ASN A 99 13.85 8.31 -8.16
C ASN A 99 13.43 8.31 -9.64
N PRO A 100 12.61 9.26 -10.10
CA PRO A 100 12.17 9.29 -11.49
C PRO A 100 13.38 9.55 -12.42
N PRO A 101 13.39 8.95 -13.62
CA PRO A 101 14.41 9.25 -14.61
C PRO A 101 14.38 10.74 -14.94
N LYS A 102 15.56 11.35 -15.13
CA LYS A 102 15.64 12.72 -15.60
C LYS A 102 15.08 12.78 -17.02
N THR A 103 14.34 13.83 -17.32
CA THR A 103 13.91 14.08 -18.71
C THR A 103 15.12 14.60 -19.49
N ARG A 104 15.16 14.35 -20.80
CA ARG A 104 16.26 14.81 -21.66
C ARG A 104 16.50 16.33 -21.55
N ALA A 105 15.43 17.10 -21.36
CA ALA A 105 15.49 18.54 -21.15
C ALA A 105 16.17 18.95 -19.82
N THR A 106 16.08 18.12 -18.77
CA THR A 106 16.81 18.39 -17.50
C THR A 106 18.27 17.95 -17.56
N GLU A 107 18.64 17.00 -18.43
CA GLU A 107 20.04 16.64 -18.67
C GLU A 107 20.79 17.74 -19.43
N GLU A 108 20.18 18.35 -20.44
CA GLU A 108 20.77 19.44 -21.23
C GLU A 108 21.02 20.71 -20.38
N ALA A 109 20.15 21.00 -19.41
CA ALA A 109 20.29 22.16 -18.51
C ALA A 109 21.34 21.98 -17.38
N LEU A 110 21.81 20.75 -17.14
CA LEU A 110 22.87 20.45 -16.15
C LEU A 110 24.27 20.38 -16.78
N LEU A 111 24.35 20.46 -18.11
CA LEU A 111 25.59 20.47 -18.89
C LEU A 111 26.06 21.89 -19.27
N HIS A 112 25.32 22.91 -18.84
CA HIS A 112 25.61 24.34 -19.01
C HIS A 112 25.55 25.06 -17.67
#